data_AF-A0A978TZY7-F1
#
_entry.id   AF-A0A978TZY7-F1
#
_cell.length_a   1.000
_cell.length_b   1.000
_cell.length_c   1.000
_cell.angle_alpha   90.00
_cell.angle_beta   90.00
_cell.angle_gamma   90.00
#
_symmetry.space_group_name_H-M   'P 1'
#
loop_
_entity.id
_entity.type
_entity.pdbx_description
1 polymer ?
#
loop_
_entity_poly.entity_id
_entity_poly.type
_entity_poly.pdbx_seq_one_letter_code
_entity_poly.pdbx_strand_id
1 'polypeptide(L)'
;MGTWIKETDTAIYLMEGNFYLEKINKVARPNGEYQLNVRPMQAWFARPDAPGGMVVAVGINSPEPQAKPGPTGHDGSGSGGTPKPRVTFIAANPSNYRARRAGFDINTIVFHNTVFSTESAIARFKASNSQVSAHYIIDRSGEIIQMVEDRDCAFHAGNRDVNDRSIGIEHEATETERGMTKVQEQASIALIKYLMNAYDIPRNNILPHRAVRATQCPSLIFADDASFKQWIIKNF
;
A
#
# COMPACT_ATOMS: atom_id res chain seq x y z
N MET A 1 -1.44 3.27 -29.85
CA MET A 1 -0.11 3.91 -29.59
C MET A 1 0.43 3.25 -28.35
N GLY A 2 1.71 2.86 -28.33
CA GLY A 2 2.34 2.25 -27.15
C GLY A 2 2.51 3.27 -26.01
N THR A 3 2.87 2.78 -24.83
CA THR A 3 3.26 3.68 -23.72
C THR A 3 4.63 4.33 -24.02
N TRP A 4 4.96 5.38 -23.28
CA TRP A 4 6.26 6.04 -23.32
C TRP A 4 6.61 6.62 -21.95
N ILE A 5 7.85 7.00 -21.70
CA ILE A 5 8.28 7.55 -20.41
C ILE A 5 8.46 9.07 -20.54
N LYS A 6 7.90 9.85 -19.61
CA LYS A 6 8.27 11.26 -19.43
C LYS A 6 9.06 11.40 -18.15
N GLU A 7 10.16 12.12 -18.19
CA GLU A 7 10.86 12.59 -17.00
C GLU A 7 10.68 14.10 -16.87
N THR A 8 10.56 14.57 -15.62
CA THR A 8 10.60 15.98 -15.23
C THR A 8 11.54 16.14 -14.04
N ASP A 9 11.83 17.37 -13.65
CA ASP A 9 12.65 17.68 -12.46
C ASP A 9 12.18 16.98 -11.18
N THR A 10 10.90 16.65 -11.07
CA THR A 10 10.27 16.11 -9.85
C THR A 10 9.91 14.62 -9.91
N ALA A 11 9.81 14.02 -11.11
CA ALA A 11 9.34 12.64 -11.23
C ALA A 11 9.63 12.00 -12.60
N ILE A 12 9.40 10.69 -12.68
CA ILE A 12 9.31 9.93 -13.92
C ILE A 12 7.89 9.36 -14.04
N TYR A 13 7.32 9.42 -15.24
CA TYR A 13 5.94 9.05 -15.54
C TYR A 13 5.91 7.98 -16.63
N LEU A 14 5.09 6.96 -16.46
CA LEU A 14 4.63 6.10 -17.55
C LEU A 14 3.46 6.80 -18.22
N MET A 15 3.56 7.08 -19.50
CA MET A 15 2.60 7.87 -20.28
C MET A 15 1.81 6.99 -21.26
N GLU A 16 0.55 7.34 -21.46
CA GLU A 16 -0.31 6.84 -22.53
C GLU A 16 -1.08 8.01 -23.14
N GLY A 17 -0.81 8.32 -24.41
CA GLY A 17 -1.26 9.57 -25.01
C GLY A 17 -0.72 10.79 -24.25
N ASN A 18 -1.62 11.70 -23.85
CA ASN A 18 -1.29 12.94 -23.12
C ASN A 18 -1.37 12.78 -21.59
N PHE A 19 -1.66 11.58 -21.11
CA PHE A 19 -1.88 11.31 -19.68
C PHE A 19 -0.81 10.38 -19.13
N TYR A 20 -0.52 10.48 -17.83
CA TYR A 20 0.28 9.49 -17.15
C TYR A 20 -0.59 8.38 -16.55
N LEU A 21 -0.14 7.14 -16.67
CA LEU A 21 -0.67 5.95 -16.01
C LEU A 21 -0.07 5.79 -14.61
N GLU A 22 1.24 6.00 -14.51
CA GLU A 22 2.02 5.77 -13.31
C GLU A 22 3.08 6.85 -13.12
N LYS A 23 3.46 7.12 -11.87
CA LYS A 23 4.44 8.14 -11.48
C LYS A 23 5.39 7.58 -10.43
N ILE A 24 6.68 7.87 -10.58
CA ILE A 24 7.75 7.63 -9.60
C ILE A 24 8.32 8.99 -9.23
N ASN A 25 8.14 9.41 -7.97
CA ASN A 25 8.68 10.66 -7.48
C ASN A 25 10.19 10.59 -7.32
N LYS A 26 10.86 11.72 -7.57
CA LYS A 26 12.25 11.95 -7.23
C LYS A 26 12.35 12.52 -5.83
N VAL A 27 13.32 12.04 -5.06
CA VAL A 27 13.63 12.50 -3.71
C VAL A 27 14.98 13.21 -3.77
N ALA A 28 14.99 14.50 -3.44
CA ALA A 28 16.22 15.29 -3.43
C ALA A 28 17.21 14.78 -2.38
N ARG A 29 18.49 14.77 -2.74
CA ARG A 29 19.61 14.45 -1.84
C ARG A 29 20.42 15.69 -1.51
N PRO A 30 21.14 15.73 -0.37
CA PRO A 30 21.94 16.90 0.04
C PRO A 30 23.05 17.30 -0.95
N ASN A 31 23.50 16.39 -1.79
CA ASN A 31 24.52 16.62 -2.82
C ASN A 31 23.96 17.18 -4.14
N GLY A 32 22.67 17.52 -4.19
CA GLY A 32 22.01 18.01 -5.40
C GLY A 32 21.57 16.91 -6.37
N GLU A 33 21.76 15.64 -6.03
CA GLU A 33 21.21 14.51 -6.79
C GLU A 33 19.74 14.26 -6.44
N TYR A 34 19.10 13.42 -7.25
CA TYR A 34 17.77 12.89 -6.97
C TYR A 34 17.80 11.37 -6.93
N GLN A 35 17.18 10.79 -5.90
CA GLN A 35 16.93 9.35 -5.79
C GLN A 35 15.52 9.02 -6.25
N LEU A 36 15.37 7.88 -6.90
CA LEU A 36 14.07 7.35 -7.32
C LEU A 36 13.98 5.86 -6.98
N ASN A 37 12.79 5.40 -6.57
CA ASN A 37 12.50 3.97 -6.45
C ASN A 37 12.16 3.42 -7.84
N VAL A 38 13.11 2.72 -8.46
CA VAL A 38 12.95 2.17 -9.81
C VAL A 38 12.21 0.83 -9.84
N ARG A 39 11.88 0.23 -8.70
CA ARG A 39 11.21 -1.08 -8.67
C ARG A 39 9.90 -1.12 -9.45
N PRO A 40 9.01 -0.10 -9.38
CA PRO A 40 7.78 -0.10 -10.17
C PRO A 40 8.02 -0.14 -11.68
N MET A 41 9.19 0.31 -12.16
CA MET A 41 9.52 0.27 -13.60
C MET A 41 9.61 -1.16 -14.14
N GLN A 42 9.90 -2.15 -13.29
CA GLN A 42 9.88 -3.55 -13.71
C GLN A 42 8.52 -3.94 -14.29
N ALA A 43 7.43 -3.47 -13.64
CA ALA A 43 6.08 -3.70 -14.14
C ALA A 43 5.83 -2.96 -15.45
N TRP A 44 6.38 -1.75 -15.62
CA TRP A 44 6.21 -0.95 -16.84
C TRP A 44 6.82 -1.65 -18.07
N PHE A 45 8.03 -2.20 -17.93
CA PHE A 45 8.72 -2.90 -19.01
C PHE A 45 8.19 -4.31 -19.27
N ALA A 46 7.44 -4.89 -18.34
CA ALA A 46 6.78 -6.18 -18.52
C ALA A 46 5.42 -6.07 -19.24
N ARG A 47 4.93 -4.86 -19.53
CA ARG A 47 3.63 -4.65 -20.18
C ARG A 47 3.66 -5.11 -21.65
N PRO A 48 2.52 -5.58 -22.20
CA PRO A 48 2.40 -5.86 -23.64
C PRO A 48 2.65 -4.63 -24.53
N ASP A 49 2.36 -3.44 -24.01
CA ASP A 49 2.56 -2.14 -24.64
C ASP A 49 3.74 -1.37 -24.01
N ALA A 50 4.78 -2.10 -23.56
CA ALA A 50 5.95 -1.57 -22.87
C ALA A 50 6.49 -0.27 -23.50
N PRO A 51 7.01 0.66 -22.69
CA PRO A 51 7.35 1.98 -23.18
C PRO A 51 8.46 1.93 -24.23
N GLY A 52 8.17 2.45 -25.42
CA GLY A 52 9.08 2.41 -26.56
C GLY A 52 10.02 3.61 -26.69
N GLY A 53 9.85 4.63 -25.84
CA GLY A 53 10.64 5.86 -25.89
C GLY A 53 10.56 6.65 -24.58
N MET A 54 11.49 7.60 -24.41
CA MET A 54 11.59 8.44 -23.23
C MET A 54 11.82 9.91 -23.62
N VAL A 55 11.10 10.82 -22.98
CA VAL A 55 11.35 12.27 -23.03
C VAL A 55 11.97 12.70 -21.71
N VAL A 56 13.00 13.54 -21.78
CA VAL A 56 13.77 14.02 -20.63
C VAL A 56 13.66 15.55 -20.57
N ALA A 57 13.17 16.08 -19.45
CA ALA A 57 12.92 17.50 -19.23
C ALA A 57 13.68 17.98 -18.00
N VAL A 58 14.99 18.14 -18.16
CA VAL A 58 15.93 18.53 -17.09
C VAL A 58 16.11 20.03 -17.02
N GLY A 59 15.86 20.62 -15.86
CA GLY A 59 16.11 22.03 -15.55
C GLY A 59 15.17 23.01 -16.25
N ILE A 60 14.11 22.51 -16.89
CA ILE A 60 13.15 23.35 -17.64
C ILE A 60 11.84 23.58 -16.90
N ASN A 61 11.69 23.05 -15.66
CA ASN A 61 10.46 23.15 -14.88
C ASN A 61 9.24 22.68 -15.67
N SER A 62 9.37 21.58 -16.41
CA SER A 62 8.25 21.04 -17.19
C SER A 62 7.07 20.76 -16.25
N PRO A 63 5.84 21.18 -16.61
CA PRO A 63 4.66 20.90 -15.80
C PRO A 63 4.43 19.39 -15.68
N GLU A 64 3.86 19.01 -14.54
CA GLU A 64 3.39 17.65 -14.29
C GLU A 64 2.28 17.30 -15.31
N PRO A 65 2.41 16.18 -16.04
CA PRO A 65 1.34 15.70 -16.91
C PRO A 65 0.08 15.36 -16.11
N GLN A 66 -1.08 15.36 -16.76
CA GLN A 66 -2.33 14.96 -16.10
C GLN A 66 -2.40 13.45 -15.92
N ALA A 67 -2.98 12.99 -14.81
CA ALA A 67 -3.25 11.57 -14.59
C ALA A 67 -4.30 11.09 -15.59
N LYS A 68 -4.19 9.85 -16.06
CA LYS A 68 -5.22 9.25 -16.91
C LYS A 68 -6.48 9.07 -16.07
N PRO A 69 -7.64 9.59 -16.53
CA PRO A 69 -8.91 9.30 -15.88
C PRO A 69 -9.13 7.79 -15.81
N GLY A 70 -9.51 7.28 -14.64
CA GLY A 70 -9.80 5.85 -14.46
C GLY A 70 -10.98 5.40 -15.32
N PRO A 71 -11.15 4.08 -15.55
CA PRO A 71 -12.40 3.58 -16.13
C PRO A 71 -13.54 3.97 -15.19
N THR A 72 -14.61 4.55 -15.76
CA THR A 72 -15.84 4.87 -15.05
C THR A 72 -16.47 3.57 -14.55
N GLY A 73 -16.06 3.13 -13.37
CA GLY A 73 -16.71 2.09 -12.59
C GLY A 73 -17.62 2.75 -11.59
N HIS A 74 -18.92 2.69 -11.86
CA HIS A 74 -20.05 3.06 -11.00
C HIS A 74 -19.78 4.07 -9.88
N ASP A 75 -20.12 5.30 -10.23
CA ASP A 75 -20.30 6.48 -9.42
C ASP A 75 -21.24 6.18 -8.23
N GLY A 76 -20.65 5.97 -7.06
CA GLY A 76 -21.28 6.30 -5.79
C GLY A 76 -21.16 7.81 -5.58
N SER A 77 -22.13 8.57 -6.06
CA SER A 77 -22.32 9.98 -5.72
C SER A 77 -22.47 10.13 -4.19
N GLY A 78 -21.47 10.66 -3.50
CA GLY A 78 -21.55 11.00 -2.07
C GLY A 78 -20.27 11.60 -1.46
N SER A 79 -20.25 12.92 -1.31
CA SER A 79 -19.47 13.78 -0.40
C SER A 79 -18.04 13.41 0.04
N GLY A 80 -17.05 14.23 -0.33
CA GLY A 80 -15.96 14.66 0.57
C GLY A 80 -14.97 13.62 1.12
N GLY A 81 -15.00 12.38 0.63
CA GLY A 81 -14.14 11.29 1.14
C GLY A 81 -12.65 11.50 0.83
N THR A 82 -11.78 11.03 1.73
CA THR A 82 -10.33 11.01 1.49
C THR A 82 -10.06 10.10 0.28
N PRO A 83 -9.34 10.53 -0.77
CA PRO A 83 -9.07 9.69 -1.93
C PRO A 83 -8.21 8.48 -1.53
N LYS A 84 -8.45 7.32 -2.17
CA LYS A 84 -7.62 6.11 -1.96
C LYS A 84 -6.16 6.46 -2.25
N PRO A 85 -5.21 6.21 -1.33
CA PRO A 85 -3.80 6.35 -1.64
C PRO A 85 -3.40 5.50 -2.84
N ARG A 86 -2.42 5.97 -3.61
CA ARG A 86 -1.86 5.19 -4.71
C ARG A 86 -1.26 3.90 -4.14
N VAL A 87 -1.55 2.78 -4.80
CA VAL A 87 -0.98 1.47 -4.44
C VAL A 87 -0.29 0.82 -5.62
N THR A 88 0.78 0.07 -5.35
CA THR A 88 1.37 -0.87 -6.28
C THR A 88 0.71 -2.23 -6.06
N PHE A 89 0.06 -2.80 -7.08
CA PHE A 89 -0.58 -4.11 -6.93
C PHE A 89 0.38 -5.25 -7.27
N ILE A 90 0.63 -6.13 -6.31
CA ILE A 90 1.45 -7.34 -6.49
C ILE A 90 0.66 -8.52 -5.92
N ALA A 91 -0.02 -9.27 -6.79
CA ALA A 91 -0.91 -10.33 -6.35
C ALA A 91 -0.21 -11.38 -5.46
N ALA A 92 -0.80 -11.66 -4.29
CA ALA A 92 -0.50 -12.83 -3.49
C ALA A 92 -0.89 -14.13 -4.23
N ASN A 93 -0.38 -15.26 -3.78
CA ASN A 93 -0.79 -16.55 -4.33
C ASN A 93 -2.27 -16.82 -4.01
N PRO A 94 -3.09 -17.30 -4.98
CA PRO A 94 -4.49 -17.65 -4.74
C PRO A 94 -4.73 -18.66 -3.61
N SER A 95 -3.74 -19.51 -3.28
CA SER A 95 -3.83 -20.44 -2.13
C SER A 95 -3.74 -19.76 -0.76
N ASN A 96 -3.39 -18.46 -0.71
CA ASN A 96 -3.15 -17.71 0.52
C ASN A 96 -4.24 -16.69 0.86
N TYR A 97 -5.37 -16.70 0.14
CA TYR A 97 -6.56 -15.91 0.48
C TYR A 97 -7.82 -16.66 0.04
N ARG A 98 -9.00 -16.21 0.50
CA ARG A 98 -10.28 -16.68 -0.03
C ARG A 98 -10.86 -15.60 -0.93
N ALA A 99 -11.27 -15.99 -2.13
CA ALA A 99 -11.99 -15.08 -3.01
C ALA A 99 -13.38 -14.78 -2.44
N ARG A 100 -13.76 -13.49 -2.46
CA ARG A 100 -15.02 -12.93 -1.95
C ARG A 100 -15.25 -13.13 -0.46
N ARG A 101 -15.69 -12.07 0.22
CA ARG A 101 -16.05 -12.07 1.65
C ARG A 101 -17.32 -12.83 2.04
N ALA A 102 -17.90 -13.65 1.17
CA ALA A 102 -19.08 -14.48 1.47
C ALA A 102 -20.23 -13.77 2.23
N GLY A 103 -20.46 -12.47 1.97
CA GLY A 103 -21.49 -11.67 2.63
C GLY A 103 -21.07 -10.96 3.93
N PHE A 104 -19.80 -11.04 4.32
CA PHE A 104 -19.27 -10.28 5.45
C PHE A 104 -18.81 -8.88 5.03
N ASP A 105 -19.26 -7.87 5.78
CA ASP A 105 -18.79 -6.50 5.64
C ASP A 105 -17.40 -6.32 6.29
N ILE A 106 -16.59 -5.46 5.67
CA ILE A 106 -15.34 -5.02 6.28
C ILE A 106 -15.69 -4.05 7.40
N ASN A 107 -15.28 -4.37 8.63
CA ASN A 107 -15.57 -3.53 9.78
C ASN A 107 -14.37 -3.34 10.72
N THR A 108 -13.20 -3.87 10.36
CA THR A 108 -12.02 -3.93 11.21
C THR A 108 -10.75 -3.74 10.38
N ILE A 109 -9.78 -3.00 10.92
CA ILE A 109 -8.41 -2.95 10.39
C ILE A 109 -7.51 -3.67 11.39
N VAL A 110 -6.66 -4.60 10.93
CA VAL A 110 -5.67 -5.24 11.79
C VAL A 110 -4.29 -4.77 11.40
N PHE A 111 -3.60 -4.15 12.36
CA PHE A 111 -2.26 -3.58 12.22
C PHE A 111 -1.20 -4.63 12.56
N HIS A 112 -0.24 -4.82 11.65
CA HIS A 112 0.85 -5.78 11.78
C HIS A 112 2.22 -5.13 11.57
N ASN A 113 3.26 -5.81 12.04
CA ASN A 113 4.62 -5.63 11.54
C ASN A 113 5.11 -6.91 10.84
N THR A 114 5.92 -6.76 9.80
CA THR A 114 6.38 -7.88 8.96
C THR A 114 7.42 -8.79 9.63
N VAL A 115 8.19 -8.29 10.60
CA VAL A 115 9.42 -8.91 11.18
C VAL A 115 10.59 -9.00 10.19
N PHE A 116 10.32 -9.09 8.91
CA PHE A 116 11.27 -9.18 7.80
C PHE A 116 11.11 -8.03 6.82
N SER A 117 11.97 -7.99 5.79
CA SER A 117 11.86 -6.97 4.76
C SER A 117 10.57 -7.09 3.94
N THR A 118 10.19 -6.01 3.26
CA THR A 118 9.04 -5.99 2.34
C THR A 118 9.14 -7.08 1.26
N GLU A 119 10.32 -7.32 0.69
CA GLU A 119 10.52 -8.35 -0.33
C GLU A 119 10.32 -9.75 0.25
N SER A 120 10.75 -9.97 1.50
CA SER A 120 10.56 -11.24 2.20
C SER A 120 9.09 -11.49 2.49
N ALA A 121 8.33 -10.47 2.90
CA ALA A 121 6.88 -10.55 3.08
C ALA A 121 6.16 -10.86 1.75
N ILE A 122 6.52 -10.17 0.66
CA ILE A 122 5.98 -10.44 -0.68
C ILE A 122 6.28 -11.88 -1.11
N ALA A 123 7.52 -12.33 -0.97
CA ALA A 123 7.92 -13.70 -1.33
C ALA A 123 7.12 -14.73 -0.52
N ARG A 124 6.92 -14.48 0.77
CA ARG A 124 6.10 -15.33 1.64
C ARG A 124 4.64 -15.39 1.19
N PHE A 125 4.04 -14.26 0.82
CA PHE A 125 2.65 -14.20 0.37
C PHE A 125 2.45 -14.79 -1.05
N LYS A 126 3.52 -14.89 -1.84
CA LYS A 126 3.53 -15.57 -3.15
C LYS A 126 3.81 -17.08 -3.08
N ALA A 127 4.34 -17.59 -1.97
CA ALA A 127 4.57 -19.03 -1.78
C ALA A 127 3.24 -19.77 -1.54
N SER A 128 2.89 -20.73 -2.40
CA SER A 128 1.59 -21.43 -2.37
C SER A 128 1.33 -22.27 -1.11
N ASN A 129 2.37 -22.65 -0.38
CA ASN A 129 2.29 -23.40 0.86
C ASN A 129 2.34 -22.50 2.11
N SER A 130 2.26 -21.17 1.95
CA SER A 130 2.45 -20.27 3.08
C SER A 130 1.24 -20.18 4.00
N GLN A 131 0.04 -20.27 3.42
CA GLN A 131 -1.24 -20.12 4.11
C GLN A 131 -1.36 -18.78 4.87
N VAL A 132 -0.61 -17.76 4.42
CA VAL A 132 -0.61 -16.42 5.00
C VAL A 132 -0.55 -15.35 3.91
N SER A 133 -1.28 -14.27 4.11
CA SER A 133 -1.25 -13.06 3.28
C SER A 133 -1.83 -11.87 4.04
N ALA A 134 -1.59 -10.66 3.55
CA ALA A 134 -2.24 -9.43 4.00
C ALA A 134 -2.79 -8.66 2.78
N HIS A 135 -3.68 -7.70 3.03
CA HIS A 135 -4.21 -6.86 1.95
C HIS A 135 -3.17 -5.85 1.52
N TYR A 136 -2.49 -5.23 2.49
CA TYR A 136 -1.52 -4.18 2.24
C TYR A 136 -0.20 -4.46 2.96
N ILE A 137 0.91 -4.07 2.34
CA ILE A 137 2.22 -3.88 2.96
C ILE A 137 2.61 -2.41 2.79
N ILE A 138 3.15 -1.77 3.81
CA ILE A 138 3.73 -0.44 3.73
C ILE A 138 5.22 -0.54 4.03
N ASP A 139 6.04 -0.26 3.03
CA ASP A 139 7.49 -0.36 3.13
C ASP A 139 8.09 0.83 3.92
N ARG A 140 9.40 0.79 4.17
CA ARG A 140 10.12 1.88 4.87
C ARG A 140 10.08 3.22 4.14
N SER A 141 9.87 3.24 2.82
CA SER A 141 9.79 4.43 1.99
C SER A 141 8.39 5.06 1.92
N GLY A 142 7.38 4.36 2.44
CA GLY A 142 5.97 4.76 2.39
C GLY A 142 5.24 4.26 1.13
N GLU A 143 5.84 3.36 0.35
CA GLU A 143 5.15 2.68 -0.74
C GLU A 143 4.09 1.74 -0.15
N ILE A 144 2.84 1.89 -0.61
CA ILE A 144 1.73 1.02 -0.25
C ILE A 144 1.60 -0.05 -1.34
N ILE A 145 1.82 -1.29 -0.97
CA ILE A 145 1.75 -2.45 -1.85
C ILE A 145 0.47 -3.22 -1.51
N GLN A 146 -0.49 -3.28 -2.44
CA GLN A 146 -1.69 -4.09 -2.28
C GLN A 146 -1.45 -5.50 -2.83
N MET A 147 -1.61 -6.52 -1.98
CA MET A 147 -1.37 -7.92 -2.35
C MET A 147 -2.65 -8.77 -2.46
N VAL A 148 -3.69 -8.40 -1.74
CA VAL A 148 -5.03 -8.99 -1.82
C VAL A 148 -6.03 -7.85 -1.99
N GLU A 149 -6.98 -8.02 -2.92
CA GLU A 149 -8.04 -7.03 -3.11
C GLU A 149 -8.93 -6.95 -1.88
N ASP A 150 -9.47 -5.77 -1.57
CA ASP A 150 -10.28 -5.57 -0.36
C ASP A 150 -11.50 -6.50 -0.33
N ARG A 151 -12.07 -6.86 -1.48
CA ARG A 151 -13.24 -7.76 -1.61
C ARG A 151 -12.96 -9.22 -1.23
N ASP A 152 -11.68 -9.60 -1.13
CA ASP A 152 -11.22 -10.95 -0.81
C ASP A 152 -10.76 -11.02 0.66
N CYS A 153 -10.59 -12.23 1.19
CA CYS A 153 -10.17 -12.44 2.59
C CYS A 153 -8.70 -12.88 2.67
N ALA A 154 -7.79 -11.94 2.94
CA ALA A 154 -6.39 -12.27 3.23
C ALA A 154 -6.25 -13.08 4.53
N PHE A 155 -5.20 -13.91 4.63
CA PHE A 155 -4.96 -14.80 5.78
C PHE A 155 -3.95 -14.19 6.78
N HIS A 156 -4.27 -13.03 7.36
CA HIS A 156 -3.33 -12.30 8.23
C HIS A 156 -3.58 -12.52 9.74
N ALA A 157 -4.84 -12.65 10.15
CA ALA A 157 -5.20 -12.63 11.57
C ALA A 157 -4.90 -13.97 12.28
N GLY A 158 -4.78 -15.08 11.53
CA GLY A 158 -4.79 -16.42 12.10
C GLY A 158 -6.14 -16.82 12.72
N ASN A 159 -7.18 -16.02 12.48
CA ASN A 159 -8.56 -16.29 12.87
C ASN A 159 -9.45 -16.04 11.64
N ARG A 160 -10.20 -17.06 11.22
CA ARG A 160 -11.03 -16.99 10.01
C ARG A 160 -12.10 -15.90 10.10
N ASP A 161 -12.80 -15.82 11.23
CA ASP A 161 -13.90 -14.88 11.42
C ASP A 161 -13.41 -13.43 11.30
N VAL A 162 -12.22 -13.17 11.84
CA VAL A 162 -11.59 -11.85 11.75
C VAL A 162 -11.08 -11.58 10.35
N ASN A 163 -10.41 -12.54 9.69
CA ASN A 163 -9.99 -12.39 8.29
C ASN A 163 -11.16 -12.03 7.37
N ASP A 164 -12.32 -12.66 7.57
CA ASP A 164 -13.50 -12.45 6.74
C ASP A 164 -14.09 -11.02 6.89
N ARG A 165 -13.82 -10.31 7.99
CA ARG A 165 -14.34 -8.95 8.28
C ARG A 165 -13.28 -7.86 8.38
N SER A 166 -12.02 -8.17 8.09
CA SER A 166 -10.94 -7.21 8.29
C SER A 166 -9.99 -7.03 7.12
N ILE A 167 -9.34 -5.87 7.14
CA ILE A 167 -8.22 -5.50 6.30
C ILE A 167 -6.93 -5.57 7.12
N GLY A 168 -6.09 -6.56 6.87
CA GLY A 168 -4.72 -6.63 7.39
C GLY A 168 -3.75 -5.70 6.67
N ILE A 169 -3.02 -4.88 7.43
CA ILE A 169 -1.96 -3.98 6.96
C ILE A 169 -0.64 -4.35 7.64
N GLU A 170 0.32 -4.80 6.85
CA GLU A 170 1.69 -5.08 7.27
C GLU A 170 2.56 -3.83 7.17
N HIS A 171 3.32 -3.50 8.21
CA HIS A 171 4.29 -2.42 8.19
C HIS A 171 5.68 -3.02 8.28
N GLU A 172 6.54 -2.69 7.31
CA GLU A 172 7.93 -3.12 7.35
C GLU A 172 8.63 -2.59 8.61
N ALA A 173 9.00 -3.53 9.48
CA ALA A 173 9.86 -3.31 10.62
C ALA A 173 10.63 -4.60 10.92
N THR A 174 11.90 -4.46 11.25
CA THR A 174 12.81 -5.57 11.57
C THR A 174 13.39 -5.37 12.98
N GLU A 175 14.08 -6.37 13.52
CA GLU A 175 14.72 -6.22 14.84
C GLU A 175 15.80 -5.13 14.84
N THR A 176 16.44 -4.85 13.69
CA THR A 176 17.44 -3.79 13.55
C THR A 176 16.83 -2.44 13.20
N GLU A 177 15.62 -2.41 12.63
CA GLU A 177 14.91 -1.20 12.21
C GLU A 177 13.48 -1.17 12.76
N ARG A 178 13.40 -0.97 14.08
CA ARG A 178 12.13 -0.84 14.82
C ARG A 178 11.45 0.51 14.59
N GLY A 179 10.15 0.57 14.92
CA GLY A 179 9.30 1.74 14.71
C GLY A 179 8.96 1.95 13.23
N MET A 180 8.11 2.94 12.94
CA MET A 180 7.87 3.38 11.57
C MET A 180 8.80 4.54 11.18
N THR A 181 9.19 4.63 9.92
CA THR A 181 9.71 5.90 9.39
C THR A 181 8.58 6.93 9.34
N LYS A 182 8.93 8.23 9.30
CA LYS A 182 7.91 9.29 9.14
C LYS A 182 7.05 9.10 7.89
N VAL A 183 7.65 8.71 6.77
CA VAL A 183 6.94 8.53 5.50
C VAL A 183 6.06 7.27 5.51
N GLN A 184 6.51 6.20 6.15
CA GLN A 184 5.70 4.99 6.38
C GLN A 184 4.51 5.28 7.30
N GLU A 185 4.70 6.05 8.38
CA GLU A 185 3.62 6.47 9.29
C GLU A 185 2.59 7.33 8.55
N GLN A 186 3.03 8.30 7.73
CA GLN A 186 2.14 9.14 6.93
C GLN A 186 1.32 8.31 5.92
N ALA A 187 1.95 7.35 5.23
CA ALA A 187 1.27 6.44 4.32
C ALA A 187 0.25 5.55 5.05
N SER A 188 0.60 5.04 6.23
CA SER A 188 -0.29 4.27 7.10
C SER A 188 -1.52 5.07 7.50
N ILE A 189 -1.35 6.30 7.98
CA ILE A 189 -2.45 7.18 8.36
C ILE A 189 -3.36 7.47 7.18
N ALA A 190 -2.79 7.77 6.00
CA ALA A 190 -3.56 8.05 4.79
C ALA A 190 -4.40 6.83 4.36
N LEU A 191 -3.80 5.64 4.37
CA LEU A 191 -4.49 4.39 4.03
C LEU A 191 -5.59 4.06 5.03
N ILE A 192 -5.31 4.15 6.33
CA ILE A 192 -6.29 3.85 7.36
C ILE A 192 -7.45 4.84 7.30
N LYS A 193 -7.21 6.16 7.12
CA LYS A 193 -8.29 7.15 6.96
C LYS A 193 -9.18 6.85 5.76
N TYR A 194 -8.58 6.48 4.62
CA TYR A 194 -9.33 6.04 3.45
C TYR A 194 -10.19 4.81 3.77
N LEU A 195 -9.60 3.76 4.35
CA LEU A 195 -10.31 2.51 4.67
C LEU A 195 -11.44 2.73 5.69
N MET A 196 -11.21 3.58 6.70
CA MET A 196 -12.23 3.98 7.65
C MET A 196 -13.42 4.63 6.97
N ASN A 197 -13.17 5.57 6.06
CA ASN A 197 -14.23 6.25 5.32
C ASN A 197 -14.90 5.34 4.27
N ALA A 198 -14.16 4.44 3.64
CA ALA A 198 -14.68 3.56 2.60
C ALA A 198 -15.59 2.44 3.15
N TYR A 199 -15.36 2.02 4.39
CA TYR A 199 -16.04 0.89 5.01
C TYR A 199 -16.68 1.23 6.37
N ASP A 200 -16.85 2.52 6.68
CA ASP A 200 -17.42 3.03 7.94
C ASP A 200 -16.81 2.40 9.19
N ILE A 201 -15.49 2.17 9.18
CA ILE A 201 -14.78 1.51 10.29
C ILE A 201 -14.58 2.53 11.41
N PRO A 202 -15.17 2.33 12.60
CA PRO A 202 -14.94 3.22 13.71
C PRO A 202 -13.50 3.08 14.20
N ARG A 203 -12.94 4.17 14.72
CA ARG A 203 -11.56 4.19 15.23
C ARG A 203 -11.23 3.04 16.20
N ASN A 204 -12.19 2.65 17.04
CA ASN A 204 -12.00 1.58 18.03
C ASN A 204 -11.85 0.18 17.38
N ASN A 205 -12.15 0.04 16.10
CA ASN A 205 -11.98 -1.19 15.32
C ASN A 205 -10.66 -1.21 14.51
N ILE A 206 -9.73 -0.29 14.81
CA ILE A 206 -8.34 -0.42 14.40
C ILE A 206 -7.61 -1.17 15.52
N LEU A 207 -7.28 -2.44 15.27
CA LEU A 207 -6.77 -3.36 16.28
C LEU A 207 -5.31 -3.74 15.98
N PRO A 208 -4.43 -3.82 16.99
CA PRO A 208 -3.16 -4.50 16.81
C PRO A 208 -3.39 -6.02 16.72
N HIS A 209 -2.54 -6.75 15.99
CA HIS A 209 -2.71 -8.20 15.84
C HIS A 209 -2.80 -8.97 17.17
N ARG A 210 -2.05 -8.54 18.19
CA ARG A 210 -2.11 -9.10 19.56
C ARG A 210 -3.48 -8.97 20.25
N ALA A 211 -4.33 -8.03 19.84
CA ALA A 211 -5.71 -7.95 20.35
C ALA A 211 -6.64 -8.99 19.71
N VAL A 212 -6.20 -9.61 18.61
CA VAL A 212 -6.99 -10.56 17.81
C VAL A 212 -6.56 -12.01 18.07
N ARG A 213 -5.27 -12.23 18.34
CA ARG A 213 -4.68 -13.56 18.59
C ARG A 213 -3.52 -13.43 19.57
N ALA A 214 -3.20 -14.51 20.28
CA ALA A 214 -1.96 -14.61 21.06
C ALA A 214 -0.72 -14.53 20.16
N THR A 215 -0.16 -13.32 20.04
CA THR A 215 1.08 -12.96 19.32
C THR A 215 1.66 -11.69 19.95
N GLN A 216 2.93 -11.39 19.71
CA GLN A 216 3.52 -10.11 20.12
C GLN A 216 3.32 -9.00 19.08
N CYS A 217 2.96 -9.35 17.84
CA CYS A 217 2.71 -8.40 16.75
C CYS A 217 1.67 -7.32 17.16
N PRO A 218 1.91 -6.01 16.92
CA PRO A 218 3.05 -5.41 16.22
C PRO A 218 4.17 -4.88 17.15
N SER A 219 4.83 -5.74 17.94
CA SER A 219 5.85 -5.37 18.95
C SER A 219 7.07 -4.62 18.41
N LEU A 220 7.39 -4.73 17.13
CA LEU A 220 8.51 -4.00 16.54
C LEU A 220 8.18 -2.51 16.32
N ILE A 221 6.90 -2.15 16.32
CA ILE A 221 6.44 -0.77 16.12
C ILE A 221 5.87 -0.20 17.42
N PHE A 222 5.04 -0.98 18.11
CA PHE A 222 4.42 -0.59 19.37
C PHE A 222 4.69 -1.64 20.43
N ALA A 223 5.39 -1.25 21.51
CA ALA A 223 5.79 -2.17 22.57
C ALA A 223 4.59 -2.82 23.29
N ASP A 224 3.48 -2.10 23.39
CA ASP A 224 2.30 -2.51 24.15
C ASP A 224 1.01 -1.89 23.58
N ASP A 225 -0.13 -2.21 24.19
CA ASP A 225 -1.43 -1.66 23.78
C ASP A 225 -1.58 -0.18 24.15
N ALA A 226 -0.86 0.31 25.16
CA ALA A 226 -0.92 1.71 25.58
C ALA A 226 -0.31 2.62 24.50
N SER A 227 0.90 2.31 24.03
CA SER A 227 1.58 3.01 22.94
C SER A 227 0.79 2.96 21.64
N PHE A 228 0.20 1.80 21.29
CA PHE A 228 -0.70 1.69 20.13
C PHE A 228 -1.94 2.59 20.27
N LYS A 229 -2.63 2.55 21.43
CA LYS A 229 -3.81 3.39 21.68
C LYS A 229 -3.50 4.88 21.63
N GLN A 230 -2.35 5.31 22.16
CA GLN A 230 -1.92 6.71 22.07
C GLN A 230 -1.70 7.14 20.61
N TRP A 231 -1.10 6.28 19.79
CA TRP A 231 -0.94 6.54 18.37
C TRP A 231 -2.28 6.63 17.63
N ILE A 232 -3.23 5.76 17.95
CA ILE A 232 -4.60 5.84 17.40
C ILE A 232 -5.27 7.16 17.78
N ILE A 233 -5.23 7.55 19.06
CA ILE A 233 -5.84 8.81 19.56
C ILE A 233 -5.24 10.04 18.89
N LYS A 234 -3.94 10.02 18.62
CA LYS A 234 -3.25 11.15 17.99
C LYS A 234 -3.65 11.36 16.52
N ASN A 235 -3.97 10.30 15.80
CA ASN A 235 -4.04 10.33 14.33
C ASN A 235 -5.46 10.17 13.76
N PHE A 236 -6.41 9.65 14.55
CA PHE A 236 -7.79 9.34 14.17
C PHE A 236 -8.79 9.74 15.27
#